data_AF-A0A9E2USD0-F1
#
_entry.id   AF-A0A9E2USD0-F1
#
_cell.length_a   1.000
_cell.length_b   1.000
_cell.length_c   1.000
_cell.angle_alpha   90.00
_cell.angle_beta   90.00
_cell.angle_gamma   90.00
#
_symmetry.space_group_name_H-M   'P 1'
#
loop_
_entity.id
_entity.type
_entity.pdbx_description
1 polymer ?
#
loop_
_entity_poly.entity_id
_entity_poly.type
_entity_poly.pdbx_seq_one_letter_code
_entity_poly.pdbx_strand_id
1 'polypeptide(L)' 'MKKRKITKSIAGFMDEDTEWLNLTPAQRILETTKLWKFYIALGGSLDPEPDPQSPFYVQEKSR' A
#
# COMPACT_ATOMS: atom_id res chain seq x y z
N MET A 1 12.10 -39.05 -12.09
CA MET A 1 10.84 -38.29 -11.93
C MET A 1 11.10 -36.81 -12.21
N LYS A 2 10.61 -36.27 -13.33
CA LYS A 2 10.92 -34.89 -13.77
C LYS A 2 9.87 -33.95 -13.15
N LYS A 3 10.26 -33.16 -12.14
CA LYS A 3 9.37 -32.16 -11.53
C LYS A 3 9.08 -31.08 -12.58
N ARG A 4 7.85 -31.04 -13.08
CA ARG A 4 7.37 -30.01 -14.01
C ARG A 4 7.37 -28.68 -13.25
N LYS A 5 8.21 -27.73 -13.68
CA LYS A 5 8.13 -26.33 -13.23
C LYS A 5 6.86 -25.76 -13.85
N ILE A 6 5.85 -25.51 -13.02
CA ILE A 6 4.64 -24.82 -13.43
C ILE A 6 5.00 -23.34 -13.50
N THR A 7 5.49 -22.89 -14.66
CA THR A 7 5.53 -21.46 -14.97
C THR A 7 4.17 -21.09 -15.52
N LYS A 8 3.20 -20.87 -14.62
CA LYS A 8 1.91 -20.29 -15.00
C LYS A 8 2.16 -18.81 -15.18
N SER A 9 2.34 -18.36 -16.43
CA SER A 9 2.24 -16.95 -16.74
C SER A 9 0.84 -16.50 -16.35
N ILE A 10 0.75 -15.64 -15.34
CA ILE A 10 -0.50 -15.02 -14.97
C ILE A 10 -0.70 -13.92 -16.01
N ALA A 11 -1.42 -14.26 -17.09
CA ALA A 11 -1.82 -13.31 -18.11
C ALA A 11 -2.73 -12.27 -17.44
N GLY A 12 -2.17 -11.11 -17.09
CA GLY A 12 -2.89 -10.03 -16.41
C GLY A 12 -2.01 -9.06 -15.63
N PHE A 13 -0.75 -9.38 -15.35
CA PHE A 13 0.17 -8.49 -14.65
C PHE A 13 1.07 -7.76 -15.64
N MET A 14 1.14 -6.44 -15.54
CA MET A 14 2.11 -5.62 -16.27
C MET A 14 3.51 -5.83 -15.66
N ASP A 15 4.56 -5.40 -16.35
CA ASP A 15 5.95 -5.60 -15.88
C ASP A 15 6.18 -5.03 -14.47
N GLU A 16 5.56 -3.89 -14.17
CA GLU A 16 5.57 -3.24 -12.85
C GLU A 16 5.01 -4.14 -11.73
N ASP A 17 3.90 -4.83 -11.99
CA ASP A 17 3.29 -5.73 -11.02
C ASP A 17 4.19 -6.94 -10.72
N THR A 18 4.91 -7.41 -11.73
CA THR A 18 5.84 -8.53 -11.60
C THR A 18 7.05 -8.13 -10.74
N GLU A 19 7.57 -6.93 -10.94
CA GLU A 19 8.64 -6.37 -10.11
C GLU A 19 8.20 -6.26 -8.64
N TRP A 20 6.99 -5.76 -8.39
CA TRP A 20 6.43 -5.66 -7.04
C TRP A 20 6.26 -7.02 -6.35
N LEU A 21 5.79 -8.03 -7.09
CA LEU A 21 5.63 -9.39 -6.56
C LEU A 21 6.97 -10.06 -6.23
N ASN A 22 8.05 -9.69 -6.92
CA ASN A 22 9.39 -10.22 -6.65
C ASN A 22 10.07 -9.61 -5.41
N LEU A 23 9.56 -8.50 -4.89
CA LEU A 23 10.08 -7.89 -3.65
C LEU A 23 9.79 -8.76 -2.42
N THR A 24 10.76 -8.82 -1.50
CA THR A 24 10.54 -9.38 -0.16
C THR A 24 9.59 -8.51 0.66
N PRO A 25 8.96 -9.04 1.73
CA PRO A 25 8.09 -8.25 2.60
C PRO A 25 8.74 -6.98 3.15
N ALA A 26 10.02 -7.05 3.54
CA ALA A 26 10.76 -5.89 4.03
C ALA A 26 10.98 -4.83 2.94
N GLN A 27 11.31 -5.25 1.72
CA GLN A 27 11.49 -4.33 0.60
C GLN A 27 10.18 -3.63 0.21
N ARG A 28 9.04 -4.34 0.24
CA ARG A 28 7.75 -3.71 -0.03
C ARG A 28 7.42 -2.62 0.98
N ILE A 29 7.69 -2.85 2.26
CA ILE A 29 7.51 -1.81 3.30
C ILE A 29 8.37 -0.58 3.00
N LEU A 30 9.63 -0.78 2.58
CA LEU A 30 10.51 0.34 2.22
C LEU A 30 9.99 1.13 1.01
N GLU A 31 9.52 0.45 -0.05
CA GLU A 31 8.93 1.12 -1.21
C GLU A 31 7.65 1.89 -0.84
N THR A 32 6.75 1.28 -0.05
CA THR A 32 5.56 1.96 0.47
C THR A 32 5.92 3.20 1.28
N THR A 33 6.98 3.14 2.09
CA THR A 33 7.42 4.27 2.91
C THR A 33 7.88 5.46 2.05
N LYS A 34 8.43 5.22 0.85
CA LYS A 34 8.80 6.31 -0.07
C LYS A 34 7.57 7.07 -0.56
N LEU A 35 6.47 6.37 -0.83
CA LEU A 35 5.20 6.99 -1.25
C LEU A 35 4.64 7.90 -0.17
N TRP A 36 4.73 7.52 1.11
CA TRP A 36 4.29 8.36 2.22
C TRP A 36 5.09 9.66 2.32
N LYS A 37 6.42 9.61 2.12
CA LYS A 37 7.25 10.82 2.09
C LYS A 37 6.83 11.77 0.97
N PHE A 38 6.53 11.21 -0.20
CA PHE A 38 6.04 12.00 -1.33
C PHE A 38 4.67 12.63 -1.04
N TYR A 39 3.74 11.86 -0.47
CA TYR A 39 2.42 12.35 -0.06
C TYR A 39 2.51 13.52 0.93
N ILE A 40 3.38 13.42 1.95
CA ILE A 40 3.63 14.53 2.89
C ILE A 40 4.25 15.73 2.17
N ALA A 41 5.21 15.51 1.25
CA ALA A 41 5.85 16.59 0.50
C ALA A 41 4.85 17.35 -0.40
N LEU A 42 3.78 16.68 -0.85
CA LEU A 42 2.67 17.30 -1.58
C LEU A 42 1.66 18.03 -0.66
N GLY A 43 1.90 18.07 0.65
CA GLY A 43 1.01 18.70 1.63
C GLY A 43 -0.08 17.76 2.17
N GLY A 44 0.02 16.46 1.91
CA GLY A 44 -0.85 15.45 2.50
C GLY A 44 -0.64 15.29 4.01
N SER A 45 -1.69 14.91 4.72
CA SER A 45 -1.65 14.63 6.16
C SER A 45 -1.86 13.13 6.40
N LEU A 46 -1.01 12.52 7.22
CA LEU A 46 -1.21 11.13 7.66
C LEU A 46 -2.21 11.01 8.81
N ASP A 47 -2.74 12.14 9.30
CA ASP A 47 -3.81 12.15 10.29
C ASP A 47 -5.11 11.71 9.61
N PRO A 48 -5.79 10.65 10.08
CA PRO A 48 -7.07 10.27 9.53
C PRO A 48 -8.07 11.40 9.77
N GLU A 49 -8.71 11.87 8.70
CA GLU A 49 -9.90 12.70 8.84
C GLU A 49 -10.91 11.97 9.75
N PRO A 50 -11.52 12.68 10.71
CA PRO A 50 -12.38 12.02 11.67
C PRO A 50 -13.61 11.48 10.93
N ASP A 51 -13.77 10.15 10.92
CA ASP A 51 -14.84 9.46 10.18
C ASP A 51 -16.21 9.77 10.81
N PRO A 52 -17.08 10.57 10.15
CA PRO A 52 -18.37 10.95 10.71
C PRO A 52 -19.34 9.77 10.85
N GLN A 53 -19.04 8.63 10.22
CA GLN A 53 -19.84 7.40 10.29
C GLN A 53 -19.31 6.43 11.35
N SER A 54 -18.17 6.73 11.98
CA SER A 54 -17.62 5.91 13.04
C SER A 54 -18.54 5.95 14.28
N PRO A 55 -18.84 4.80 14.91
CA PRO A 55 -19.57 4.77 16.18
C PRO A 55 -18.79 5.45 17.32
N PHE A 56 -17.51 5.77 17.10
CA PHE A 56 -16.65 6.49 18.03
C PHE A 56 -16.39 7.94 17.61
N TYR A 57 -17.10 8.48 16.61
CA TYR A 57 -16.95 9.87 16.20
C TYR A 57 -17.45 10.80 17.30
N VAL A 58 -16.54 11.59 17.87
CA VAL A 58 -16.86 12.66 18.82
C VAL A 58 -16.44 13.98 18.17
N GLN A 59 -17.41 14.82 17.81
CA GLN A 59 -17.10 16.13 17.25
C GLN A 59 -16.43 16.98 18.34
N GLU A 60 -15.15 17.32 18.16
CA GLU A 60 -14.48 18.29 19.02
C GLU A 60 -15.18 19.65 18.87
N LYS A 61 -15.94 20.04 19.90
CA LYS A 61 -16.50 21.39 19.99
C LYS A 61 -15.42 22.31 20.55
N SER A 62 -15.05 23.37 19.82
CA SER A 62 -14.20 24.40 20.39
C SER A 62 -14.93 25.06 21.57
N ARG A 63 -14.23 25.23 22.69
CA ARG A 63 -14.71 25.98 23.85
C ARG A 63 -14.78 27.48 23.56
#